data_AF-A0A965V6K8-F1
#
_entry.id   AF-A0A965V6K8-F1
#
_cell.length_a   1.000
_cell.length_b   1.000
_cell.length_c   1.000
_cell.angle_alpha   90.00
_cell.angle_beta   90.00
_cell.angle_gamma   90.00
#
_symmetry.space_group_name_H-M   'P 1'
#
loop_
_entity.id
_entity.type
_entity.pdbx_description
1 polymer ?
#
loop_
_entity_poly.entity_id
_entity_poly.type
_entity_poly.pdbx_seq_one_letter_code
_entity_poly.pdbx_strand_id
1 'polypeptide(L)'
;MAIAVRANGAKWPMLLLAIMAMVSFTVGMHELGGDAVDLGVVEVSETGRETVEDVAHVLSGMVDLVVVRTFSHRLVQRLAKHATIPVINALTDHSHPCQILADLYTLWRRGRDLDRMTVAWVGDGNNVLHSWLEASTLFGFQLRVAVPDGFEPDAGLYLDAEVRAKGGVRRVRDPYEAVRGADMIYTDTWTSMGQERESEWRRIAFSGYTVDERMMAAADPNAVFMHCLPAHRGEEVTNEVIDGAQSLVIEQAENRLHLQKALMVALAGHTWQGRART
;
A
#
# COMPACT_ATOMS: atom_id res chain seq x y z
N MET A 1 -8.92 -35.92 9.08
CA MET A 1 -7.82 -36.62 9.77
C MET A 1 -6.58 -35.76 9.60
N ALA A 2 -6.23 -34.95 10.60
CA ALA A 2 -5.18 -33.94 10.50
C ALA A 2 -3.81 -34.55 10.83
N ILE A 3 -2.81 -34.27 10.00
CA ILE A 3 -1.41 -34.57 10.26
C ILE A 3 -0.72 -33.22 10.50
N ALA A 4 -0.20 -33.04 11.71
CA ALA A 4 0.73 -31.98 12.04
C ALA A 4 2.12 -32.34 11.51
N VAL A 5 2.83 -31.39 10.90
CA VAL A 5 4.24 -31.55 10.56
C VAL A 5 5.06 -30.46 11.23
N ARG A 6 5.93 -30.92 12.15
CA ARG A 6 7.07 -30.20 12.70
C ARG A 6 8.24 -30.42 11.74
N ALA A 7 8.99 -29.37 11.38
CA ALA A 7 10.27 -29.53 10.70
C ALA A 7 11.37 -28.76 11.44
N ASN A 8 12.27 -29.51 12.08
CA ASN A 8 13.48 -29.02 12.73
C ASN A 8 14.50 -28.51 11.70
N GLY A 9 15.12 -27.38 12.00
CA GLY A 9 16.29 -26.84 11.29
C GLY A 9 16.25 -25.31 11.20
N ALA A 10 16.25 -24.63 12.35
CA ALA A 10 16.19 -23.16 12.48
C ALA A 10 15.09 -22.49 11.61
N LYS A 11 13.84 -22.93 11.79
CA LYS A 11 12.66 -22.30 11.18
C LYS A 11 11.85 -21.65 12.28
N TRP A 12 11.53 -20.37 12.13
CA TRP A 12 10.63 -19.63 13.01
C TRP A 12 9.20 -20.09 12.68
N PRO A 13 8.52 -20.89 13.52
CA PRO A 13 7.14 -21.23 13.24
C PRO A 13 6.29 -19.99 13.56
N MET A 14 6.10 -19.13 12.56
CA MET A 14 5.16 -18.00 12.64
C MET A 14 3.86 -18.42 11.98
N LEU A 15 2.75 -18.26 12.69
CA LEU A 15 1.42 -18.39 12.13
C LEU A 15 0.90 -16.99 11.79
N LEU A 16 0.63 -16.75 10.50
CA LEU A 16 -0.04 -15.56 10.01
C LEU A 16 -1.54 -15.84 9.89
N LEU A 17 -2.34 -14.94 10.41
CA LEU A 17 -3.72 -14.84 9.99
C LEU A 17 -3.86 -13.73 8.97
N ALA A 18 -4.42 -14.04 7.81
CA ALA A 18 -4.82 -13.06 6.82
C ALA A 18 -6.34 -12.96 6.82
N ILE A 19 -6.86 -11.75 6.78
CA ILE A 19 -8.28 -11.50 6.47
C ILE A 19 -8.27 -10.91 5.07
N MET A 20 -8.73 -11.69 4.09
CA MET A 20 -8.60 -11.44 2.64
C MET A 20 -7.15 -11.46 2.16
N ALA A 21 -6.54 -12.65 2.19
CA ALA A 21 -5.12 -12.84 1.88
C ALA A 21 -4.69 -12.33 0.50
N MET A 22 -3.74 -11.39 0.47
CA MET A 22 -2.98 -11.07 -0.73
C MET A 22 -1.92 -12.15 -0.94
N VAL A 23 -1.80 -12.65 -2.18
CA VAL A 23 -0.85 -13.70 -2.57
C VAL A 23 0.56 -13.42 -2.04
N SER A 24 1.01 -12.16 -2.05
CA SER A 24 2.34 -11.78 -1.59
C SER A 24 2.59 -12.01 -0.09
N PHE A 25 1.59 -11.83 0.77
CA PHE A 25 1.71 -12.14 2.21
C PHE A 25 1.74 -13.64 2.45
N THR A 26 0.85 -14.40 1.81
CA THR A 26 0.79 -15.87 1.95
C THR A 26 2.08 -16.53 1.46
N VAL A 27 2.52 -16.20 0.23
CA VAL A 27 3.78 -16.70 -0.32
C VAL A 27 4.95 -16.27 0.55
N GLY A 28 4.97 -15.01 1.00
CA GLY A 28 6.01 -14.49 1.89
C GLY A 28 6.11 -15.25 3.20
N MET A 29 4.99 -15.56 3.84
CA MET A 29 4.98 -16.34 5.08
C MET A 29 5.49 -17.76 4.87
N HIS A 30 5.09 -18.40 3.77
CA HIS A 30 5.57 -19.74 3.42
C HIS A 30 7.09 -19.75 3.13
N GLU A 31 7.61 -18.75 2.42
CA GLU A 31 9.05 -18.62 2.16
C GLU A 31 9.87 -18.38 3.44
N LEU A 32 9.28 -17.73 4.44
CA LEU A 32 9.88 -17.57 5.77
C LEU A 32 9.79 -18.86 6.63
N GLY A 33 9.13 -19.90 6.14
CA GLY A 33 8.93 -21.17 6.84
C GLY A 33 7.80 -21.15 7.87
N GLY A 34 6.94 -20.13 7.83
CA GLY A 34 5.70 -20.05 8.59
C GLY A 34 4.50 -20.61 7.83
N ASP A 35 3.32 -20.46 8.42
CA ASP A 35 2.04 -20.90 7.86
C ASP A 35 1.06 -19.73 7.82
N ALA A 36 0.10 -19.77 6.91
CA ALA A 36 -0.87 -18.70 6.70
C ALA A 36 -2.31 -19.25 6.66
N VAL A 37 -3.17 -18.70 7.51
CA VAL A 37 -4.60 -19.03 7.58
C VAL A 37 -5.40 -17.83 7.07
N ASP A 38 -6.22 -18.04 6.05
CA ASP A 38 -7.12 -17.02 5.51
C ASP A 38 -8.49 -17.12 6.20
N LEU A 39 -8.93 -16.03 6.82
CA LEU A 39 -10.30 -15.88 7.34
C LEU A 39 -11.15 -15.14 6.32
N GLY A 40 -12.34 -15.67 6.08
CA GLY A 40 -13.31 -15.01 5.21
C GLY A 40 -13.81 -13.69 5.81
N VAL A 41 -14.25 -12.78 4.95
CA VAL A 41 -14.78 -11.43 5.30
C VAL A 41 -15.88 -11.47 6.38
N VAL A 42 -16.65 -12.56 6.43
CA VAL A 42 -17.80 -12.70 7.34
C VAL A 42 -17.38 -12.90 8.80
N GLU A 43 -16.18 -13.41 9.05
CA GLU A 43 -15.75 -13.82 10.40
C GLU A 43 -15.23 -12.63 11.23
N VAL A 44 -14.72 -11.57 10.61
CA VAL A 44 -14.22 -10.38 11.30
C VAL A 44 -14.88 -9.13 10.71
N SER A 45 -15.96 -8.68 11.35
CA SER A 45 -16.70 -7.49 10.91
C SER A 45 -17.20 -6.67 12.09
N GLU A 46 -17.37 -5.35 11.88
CA GLU A 46 -17.91 -4.46 12.93
C GLU A 46 -19.38 -4.76 13.26
N THR A 47 -20.08 -5.46 12.37
CA THR A 47 -21.49 -5.88 12.51
C THR A 47 -21.63 -7.38 12.76
N GLY A 48 -20.53 -8.06 13.07
CA GLY A 48 -20.47 -9.49 13.31
C GLY A 48 -21.14 -9.93 14.61
N ARG A 49 -21.18 -11.24 14.83
CA ARG A 49 -21.72 -11.83 16.07
C ARG A 49 -20.80 -11.62 17.27
N GLU A 50 -19.50 -11.51 17.05
CA GLU A 50 -18.47 -11.30 18.07
C GLU A 50 -17.96 -9.86 18.04
N THR A 51 -17.53 -9.35 19.19
CA THR A 51 -16.92 -8.02 19.26
C THR A 51 -15.51 -8.03 18.67
N VAL A 52 -15.06 -6.89 18.14
CA VAL A 52 -13.69 -6.76 17.59
C VAL A 52 -12.64 -7.04 18.68
N GLU A 53 -12.96 -6.67 19.91
CA GLU A 53 -12.15 -6.89 21.10
C GLU A 53 -11.99 -8.38 21.42
N ASP A 54 -13.08 -9.14 21.42
CA ASP A 54 -13.04 -10.59 21.68
C ASP A 54 -12.26 -11.31 20.58
N VAL A 55 -12.51 -10.96 19.31
CA VAL A 55 -11.74 -11.49 18.17
C VAL A 55 -10.25 -11.20 18.35
N ALA A 56 -9.88 -9.95 18.68
CA ALA A 56 -8.47 -9.58 18.87
C ALA A 56 -7.79 -10.39 19.99
N HIS A 57 -8.49 -10.64 21.11
CA HIS A 57 -7.97 -11.46 22.21
C HIS A 57 -7.83 -12.94 21.82
N VAL A 58 -8.82 -13.51 21.14
CA VAL A 58 -8.77 -14.90 20.69
C VAL A 58 -7.62 -15.11 19.70
N LEU A 59 -7.51 -14.25 18.69
CA LEU A 59 -6.45 -14.34 17.68
C LEU A 59 -5.06 -14.18 18.29
N SER A 60 -4.90 -13.29 19.26
CA SER A 60 -3.64 -13.08 19.99
C SER A 60 -3.09 -14.33 20.69
N GLY A 61 -3.97 -15.25 21.07
CA GLY A 61 -3.60 -16.54 21.67
C GLY A 61 -3.28 -17.63 20.65
N MET A 62 -3.70 -17.46 19.39
CA MET A 62 -3.63 -18.49 18.36
C MET A 62 -2.49 -18.24 17.36
N VAL A 63 -2.27 -16.98 16.96
CA VAL A 63 -1.36 -16.61 15.87
C VAL A 63 -0.28 -15.65 16.35
N ASP A 64 0.74 -15.42 15.51
CA ASP A 64 1.86 -14.53 15.85
C ASP A 64 1.75 -13.15 15.18
N LEU A 65 0.99 -13.05 14.08
CA LEU A 65 0.74 -11.82 13.32
C LEU A 65 -0.68 -11.85 12.74
N VAL A 66 -1.30 -10.68 12.59
CA VAL A 66 -2.56 -10.52 11.84
C VAL A 66 -2.35 -9.52 10.72
N VAL A 67 -2.68 -9.91 9.48
CA VAL A 67 -2.73 -9.02 8.32
C VAL A 67 -4.19 -8.78 7.96
N VAL A 68 -4.59 -7.51 7.89
CA VAL A 68 -5.97 -7.10 7.67
C VAL A 68 -6.08 -6.31 6.39
N ARG A 69 -6.93 -6.77 5.48
CA ARG A 69 -7.46 -5.99 4.37
C ARG A 69 -8.96 -5.82 4.57
N THR A 70 -9.43 -4.57 4.59
CA THR A 70 -10.84 -4.26 4.84
C THR A 70 -11.19 -2.89 4.25
N PHE A 71 -12.43 -2.45 4.34
CA PHE A 71 -12.77 -1.04 4.10
C PHE A 71 -12.44 -0.22 5.35
N SER A 72 -13.08 -0.51 6.47
CA SER A 72 -13.02 0.29 7.71
C SER A 72 -11.61 0.35 8.32
N HIS A 73 -10.95 1.50 8.18
CA HIS A 73 -9.69 1.77 8.88
C HIS A 73 -9.84 1.70 10.41
N ARG A 74 -11.02 2.08 10.93
CA ARG A 74 -11.35 2.01 12.36
C ARG A 74 -11.32 0.57 12.89
N LEU A 75 -11.78 -0.40 12.09
CA LEU A 75 -11.71 -1.82 12.48
C LEU A 75 -10.26 -2.25 12.70
N VAL A 76 -9.35 -1.86 11.81
CA VAL A 76 -7.91 -2.17 11.95
C VAL A 76 -7.32 -1.53 13.21
N GLN A 77 -7.65 -0.27 13.49
CA GLN A 77 -7.21 0.43 14.70
C GLN A 77 -7.74 -0.24 15.98
N ARG A 78 -9.00 -0.69 15.99
CA ARG A 78 -9.58 -1.42 17.12
C ARG A 78 -8.92 -2.77 17.32
N LEU A 79 -8.73 -3.55 16.26
CA LEU A 79 -7.98 -4.81 16.33
C LEU A 79 -6.58 -4.58 16.93
N ALA A 80 -5.84 -3.60 16.39
CA ALA A 80 -4.50 -3.27 16.87
C ALA A 80 -4.47 -2.83 18.35
N LYS A 81 -5.49 -2.09 18.80
CA LYS A 81 -5.60 -1.64 20.19
C LYS A 81 -5.78 -2.79 21.19
N HIS A 82 -6.47 -3.85 20.78
CA HIS A 82 -6.85 -4.96 21.67
C HIS A 82 -6.00 -6.23 21.47
N ALA A 83 -5.29 -6.35 20.35
CA ALA A 83 -4.38 -7.45 20.10
C ALA A 83 -3.08 -7.31 20.92
N THR A 84 -2.52 -8.45 21.36
CA THR A 84 -1.19 -8.51 21.99
C THR A 84 -0.10 -8.94 21.00
N ILE A 85 -0.46 -9.03 19.72
CA ILE A 85 0.40 -9.38 18.59
C ILE A 85 0.30 -8.28 17.53
N PRO A 86 1.27 -8.16 16.61
CA PRO A 86 1.24 -7.10 15.61
C PRO A 86 0.07 -7.27 14.64
N VAL A 87 -0.58 -6.15 14.32
CA VAL A 87 -1.65 -6.03 13.32
C VAL A 87 -1.14 -5.18 12.17
N ILE A 88 -1.15 -5.73 10.97
CA ILE A 88 -0.63 -5.11 9.74
C ILE A 88 -1.81 -4.69 8.88
N ASN A 89 -1.88 -3.39 8.54
CA ASN A 89 -2.78 -2.88 7.51
C ASN A 89 -2.25 -3.28 6.12
N ALA A 90 -2.89 -4.27 5.49
CA ALA A 90 -2.62 -4.60 4.10
C ALA A 90 -3.25 -3.58 3.15
N LEU A 91 -4.48 -3.13 3.41
CA LEU A 91 -5.21 -2.08 2.67
C LEU A 91 -6.49 -1.71 3.44
N THR A 92 -6.76 -0.41 3.58
CA THR A 92 -8.07 0.14 3.99
C THR A 92 -8.57 1.18 2.99
N ASP A 93 -9.81 1.64 3.15
CA ASP A 93 -10.32 2.83 2.42
C ASP A 93 -9.51 4.10 2.69
N HIS A 94 -8.85 4.16 3.84
CA HIS A 94 -8.05 5.30 4.27
C HIS A 94 -6.58 5.26 3.84
N SER A 95 -5.89 4.11 3.89
CA SER A 95 -4.44 4.03 3.62
C SER A 95 -3.99 2.67 3.08
N HIS A 96 -2.89 2.67 2.31
CA HIS A 96 -2.27 1.49 1.73
C HIS A 96 -0.74 1.44 1.99
N PRO A 97 -0.30 1.38 3.26
CA PRO A 97 1.10 1.62 3.63
C PRO A 97 2.06 0.55 3.09
N CYS A 98 1.63 -0.72 3.03
CA CYS A 98 2.46 -1.80 2.51
C CYS A 98 2.80 -1.63 1.02
N GLN A 99 1.96 -0.94 0.24
CA GLN A 99 2.23 -0.64 -1.16
C GLN A 99 3.30 0.45 -1.27
N ILE A 100 3.15 1.56 -0.56
CA ILE A 100 4.11 2.69 -0.65
C ILE A 100 5.48 2.30 -0.14
N LEU A 101 5.57 1.51 0.93
CA LEU A 101 6.84 0.95 1.37
C LEU A 101 7.51 0.09 0.28
N ALA A 102 6.72 -0.62 -0.55
CA ALA A 102 7.26 -1.48 -1.61
C ALA A 102 7.72 -0.65 -2.80
N ASP A 103 7.03 0.47 -3.04
CA ASP A 103 7.38 1.45 -4.06
C ASP A 103 8.71 2.11 -3.73
N LEU A 104 8.83 2.62 -2.50
CA LEU A 104 10.08 3.19 -1.98
C LEU A 104 11.22 2.17 -1.97
N TYR A 105 10.95 0.92 -1.61
CA TYR A 105 11.94 -0.16 -1.70
C TYR A 105 12.39 -0.41 -3.14
N THR A 106 11.47 -0.39 -4.10
CA THR A 106 11.79 -0.55 -5.53
C THR A 106 12.68 0.58 -6.02
N LEU A 107 12.34 1.83 -5.70
CA LEU A 107 13.13 3.01 -6.05
C LEU A 107 14.53 2.96 -5.41
N TRP A 108 14.61 2.61 -4.13
CA TRP A 108 15.87 2.45 -3.41
C TRP A 108 16.75 1.37 -4.03
N ARG A 109 16.19 0.20 -4.39
CA ARG A 109 16.93 -0.87 -5.10
C ARG A 109 17.45 -0.43 -6.46
N ARG A 110 16.73 0.48 -7.13
CA ARG A 110 17.15 1.11 -8.38
C ARG A 110 18.16 2.25 -8.17
N GLY A 111 18.63 2.47 -6.94
CA GLY A 111 19.66 3.46 -6.62
C GLY A 111 19.16 4.90 -6.55
N ARG A 112 17.84 5.12 -6.43
CA ARG A 112 17.29 6.46 -6.27
C ARG A 112 17.55 6.97 -4.85
N ASP A 113 17.91 8.25 -4.75
CA ASP A 113 17.97 8.96 -3.48
C ASP A 113 16.57 9.44 -3.09
N LEU A 114 15.93 8.67 -2.20
CA LEU A 114 14.58 8.94 -1.72
C LEU A 114 14.46 10.29 -0.98
N ASP A 115 15.57 10.89 -0.55
CA ASP A 115 15.57 12.17 0.15
C ASP A 115 15.75 13.37 -0.79
N ARG A 116 15.97 13.14 -2.08
CA ARG A 116 16.25 14.20 -3.06
C ARG A 116 15.41 14.15 -4.33
N MET A 117 14.68 13.06 -4.54
CA MET A 117 13.85 12.91 -5.72
C MET A 117 12.55 13.72 -5.65
N THR A 118 11.95 13.94 -6.82
CA THR A 118 10.61 14.47 -6.98
C THR A 118 9.65 13.36 -7.39
N VAL A 119 8.61 13.15 -6.60
CA VAL A 119 7.47 12.29 -6.89
C VAL A 119 6.31 13.14 -7.41
N ALA A 120 5.79 12.82 -8.59
CA ALA A 120 4.56 13.39 -9.12
C ALA A 120 3.42 12.36 -9.03
N TRP A 121 2.40 12.67 -8.23
CA TRP A 121 1.13 11.97 -8.22
C TRP A 121 0.17 12.62 -9.20
N VAL A 122 -0.46 11.82 -10.04
CA VAL A 122 -1.50 12.25 -10.99
C VAL A 122 -2.70 11.32 -10.84
N GLY A 123 -3.84 11.81 -10.39
CA GLY A 123 -5.04 10.98 -10.26
C GLY A 123 -5.91 11.34 -9.07
N ASP A 124 -6.40 10.32 -8.36
CA ASP A 124 -7.43 10.44 -7.33
C ASP A 124 -6.84 10.78 -5.95
N GLY A 125 -7.65 11.38 -5.08
CA GLY A 125 -7.34 11.63 -3.68
C GLY A 125 -7.52 10.40 -2.79
N ASN A 126 -7.03 9.23 -3.22
CA ASN A 126 -7.37 7.94 -2.60
C ASN A 126 -6.40 7.50 -1.49
N ASN A 127 -6.62 6.29 -0.97
CA ASN A 127 -5.80 5.64 0.05
C ASN A 127 -4.31 5.49 -0.32
N VAL A 128 -3.98 5.34 -1.60
CA VAL A 128 -2.60 5.27 -2.08
C VAL A 128 -1.95 6.64 -1.99
N LEU A 129 -2.64 7.71 -2.43
CA LEU A 129 -2.15 9.08 -2.22
C LEU A 129 -2.00 9.41 -0.72
N HIS A 130 -2.95 9.00 0.11
CA HIS A 130 -2.83 9.18 1.56
C HIS A 130 -1.54 8.59 2.12
N SER A 131 -1.19 7.37 1.72
CA SER A 131 0.07 6.76 2.15
C SER A 131 1.32 7.41 1.52
N TRP A 132 1.22 8.00 0.31
CA TRP A 132 2.29 8.85 -0.23
C TRP A 132 2.48 10.14 0.59
N LEU A 133 1.38 10.77 1.04
CA LEU A 133 1.41 11.92 1.93
C LEU A 133 2.07 11.56 3.26
N GLU A 134 1.67 10.45 3.88
CA GLU A 134 2.30 9.94 5.11
C GLU A 134 3.81 9.71 4.90
N ALA A 135 4.20 9.02 3.82
CA ALA A 135 5.59 8.75 3.50
C ALA A 135 6.41 10.04 3.29
N SER A 136 5.82 11.09 2.72
CA SER A 136 6.51 12.38 2.53
C SER A 136 6.91 13.05 3.86
N THR A 137 6.25 12.70 4.97
CA THR A 137 6.64 13.19 6.31
C THR A 137 7.84 12.45 6.90
N LEU A 138 8.18 11.28 6.35
CA LEU A 138 9.24 10.39 6.83
C LEU A 138 10.51 10.51 5.97
N PHE A 139 10.34 10.71 4.66
CA PHE A 139 11.42 10.81 3.68
C PHE A 139 11.56 12.23 3.13
N GLY A 140 12.70 12.54 2.53
CA GLY A 140 13.05 13.87 2.04
C GLY A 140 12.57 14.20 0.62
N PHE A 141 11.92 13.28 -0.11
CA PHE A 141 11.42 13.55 -1.46
C PHE A 141 10.41 14.71 -1.46
N GLN A 142 10.37 15.42 -2.58
CA GLN A 142 9.30 16.37 -2.87
C GLN A 142 8.09 15.63 -3.45
N LEU A 143 6.90 15.88 -2.93
CA LEU A 143 5.66 15.32 -3.46
C LEU A 143 4.82 16.41 -4.16
N ARG A 144 4.53 16.21 -5.44
CA ARG A 144 3.67 17.09 -6.25
C ARG A 144 2.41 16.33 -6.60
N VAL A 145 1.26 16.91 -6.25
CA VAL A 145 -0.03 16.24 -6.34
C VAL A 145 -0.89 16.96 -7.38
N ALA A 146 -1.24 16.27 -8.47
CA ALA A 146 -2.28 16.70 -9.38
C ALA A 146 -3.51 15.82 -9.17
N VAL A 147 -4.55 16.41 -8.60
CA VAL A 147 -5.87 15.80 -8.39
C VAL A 147 -6.94 16.72 -8.98
N PRO A 148 -7.95 16.20 -9.69
CA PRO A 148 -9.06 17.02 -10.15
C PRO A 148 -9.81 17.67 -8.97
N ASP A 149 -10.40 18.85 -9.19
CA ASP A 149 -11.20 19.54 -8.18
C ASP A 149 -12.38 18.64 -7.74
N GLY A 150 -12.58 18.48 -6.44
CA GLY A 150 -13.60 17.60 -5.86
C GLY A 150 -13.13 16.17 -5.57
N PHE A 151 -11.87 15.85 -5.87
CA PHE A 151 -11.23 14.56 -5.62
C PHE A 151 -9.97 14.72 -4.77
N GLU A 152 -9.96 15.72 -3.90
CA GLU A 152 -8.86 15.95 -2.98
C GLU A 152 -8.70 14.81 -1.97
N PRO A 153 -7.46 14.52 -1.53
CA PRO A 153 -7.24 13.66 -0.37
C PRO A 153 -7.86 14.26 0.90
N ASP A 154 -7.89 13.47 1.97
CA ASP A 154 -8.24 13.96 3.30
C ASP A 154 -7.45 15.23 3.65
N ALA A 155 -8.18 16.29 3.99
CA ALA A 155 -7.60 17.60 4.23
C ALA A 155 -6.67 17.61 5.45
N GLY A 156 -6.94 16.79 6.46
CA GLY A 156 -6.09 16.66 7.64
C GLY A 156 -4.74 16.03 7.30
N LEU A 157 -4.74 14.94 6.55
CA LEU A 157 -3.52 14.29 6.06
C LEU A 157 -2.71 15.21 5.16
N TYR A 158 -3.36 15.91 4.23
CA TYR A 158 -2.66 16.84 3.33
C TYR A 158 -2.00 17.99 4.12
N LEU A 159 -2.73 18.62 5.05
CA LEU A 159 -2.19 19.71 5.86
C LEU A 159 -1.05 19.26 6.78
N ASP A 160 -1.15 18.06 7.38
CA ASP A 160 -0.07 17.49 8.18
C ASP A 160 1.19 17.26 7.33
N ALA A 161 1.01 16.72 6.12
CA ALA A 161 2.10 16.48 5.19
C ALA A 161 2.73 17.78 4.67
N GLU A 162 1.93 18.80 4.36
CA GLU A 162 2.42 20.13 3.94
C GLU A 162 3.30 20.78 5.01
N VAL A 163 2.99 20.57 6.29
CA VAL A 163 3.77 21.12 7.41
C VAL A 163 5.02 20.29 7.71
N ARG A 164 4.93 18.96 7.65
CA ARG A 164 5.99 18.06 8.17
C ARG A 164 6.94 17.51 7.10
N ALA A 165 6.54 17.49 5.84
CA ALA A 165 7.36 16.92 4.77
C ALA A 165 8.61 17.78 4.51
N LYS A 166 9.79 17.17 4.65
CA LYS A 166 11.07 17.88 4.50
C LYS A 166 11.32 18.34 3.06
N GLY A 167 10.95 17.51 2.08
CA GLY A 167 11.02 17.86 0.64
C GLY A 167 9.87 18.74 0.15
N GLY A 168 8.87 18.94 1.00
CA GLY A 168 7.65 19.68 0.71
C GLY A 168 6.61 18.86 -0.05
N VAL A 169 5.35 19.21 0.21
CA VAL A 169 4.18 18.72 -0.51
C VAL A 169 3.51 19.92 -1.17
N ARG A 170 3.10 19.80 -2.43
CA ARG A 170 2.26 20.81 -3.06
C ARG A 170 1.23 20.19 -3.99
N ARG A 171 0.02 20.75 -3.97
CA ARG A 171 -1.04 20.44 -4.92
C ARG A 171 -1.03 21.45 -6.07
N VAL A 172 -1.17 20.94 -7.29
CA VAL A 172 -1.30 21.73 -8.52
C VAL A 172 -2.53 21.26 -9.29
N ARG A 173 -3.11 22.13 -10.11
CA ARG A 173 -4.30 21.79 -10.91
C ARG A 173 -3.94 21.14 -12.24
N ASP A 174 -2.82 21.53 -12.83
CA ASP A 174 -2.37 20.99 -14.12
C ASP A 174 -1.44 19.79 -13.87
N PRO A 175 -1.78 18.58 -14.35
CA PRO A 175 -0.90 17.43 -14.22
C PRO A 175 0.46 17.65 -14.90
N TYR A 176 0.55 18.45 -15.97
CA TYR A 176 1.84 18.80 -16.59
C TYR A 176 2.72 19.66 -15.69
N GLU A 177 2.15 20.43 -14.75
CA GLU A 177 2.92 21.15 -13.75
C GLU A 177 3.49 20.20 -12.67
N ALA A 178 2.72 19.17 -12.29
CA ALA A 178 3.19 18.17 -11.32
C ALA A 178 4.37 17.38 -11.88
N VAL A 179 4.24 16.89 -13.12
CA VAL A 179 5.23 15.96 -13.70
C VAL A 179 6.47 16.65 -14.23
N ARG A 180 6.47 17.98 -14.44
CA ARG A 180 7.60 18.69 -15.06
C ARG A 180 8.91 18.45 -14.30
N GLY A 181 9.84 17.74 -14.95
CA GLY A 181 11.13 17.37 -14.35
C GLY A 181 11.02 16.48 -13.10
N ALA A 182 9.92 15.73 -12.93
CA ALA A 182 9.80 14.76 -11.85
C ALA A 182 10.67 13.51 -12.12
N ASP A 183 11.18 12.88 -11.07
CA ASP A 183 11.95 11.63 -11.16
C ASP A 183 11.05 10.39 -11.26
N MET A 184 9.81 10.51 -10.78
CA MET A 184 8.80 9.47 -10.85
C MET A 184 7.42 10.08 -11.10
N ILE A 185 6.67 9.45 -12.00
CA ILE A 185 5.23 9.66 -12.14
C ILE A 185 4.52 8.44 -11.55
N TYR A 186 3.58 8.69 -10.66
CA TYR A 186 2.72 7.68 -10.05
C TYR A 186 1.26 8.03 -10.33
N THR A 187 0.49 7.04 -10.76
CA THR A 187 -0.98 7.14 -10.88
C THR A 187 -1.63 5.87 -10.33
N ASP A 188 -2.94 5.92 -10.18
CA ASP A 188 -3.77 4.80 -9.77
C ASP A 188 -5.13 4.90 -10.48
N THR A 189 -5.90 3.81 -10.45
CA THR A 189 -7.21 3.75 -11.07
C THR A 189 -8.08 4.93 -10.66
N TRP A 190 -8.74 5.57 -11.62
CA TRP A 190 -9.61 6.69 -11.31
C TRP A 190 -10.81 6.28 -10.47
N THR A 191 -11.29 5.04 -10.61
CA THR A 191 -12.43 4.52 -9.84
C THR A 191 -11.92 3.51 -8.82
N SER A 192 -11.92 3.90 -7.54
CA SER A 192 -11.49 3.03 -6.45
C SER A 192 -12.54 1.93 -6.16
N MET A 193 -12.13 0.91 -5.41
CA MET A 193 -13.02 -0.19 -4.98
C MET A 193 -14.26 0.34 -4.25
N GLY A 194 -15.46 -0.06 -4.69
CA GLY A 194 -16.73 0.37 -4.11
C GLY A 194 -17.35 1.63 -4.72
N GLN A 195 -16.68 2.25 -5.70
CA GLN A 195 -17.15 3.42 -6.44
C GLN A 195 -17.60 3.09 -7.87
N GLU A 196 -17.95 1.84 -8.18
CA GLU A 196 -18.19 1.41 -9.57
C GLU A 196 -19.35 2.17 -10.25
N ARG A 197 -20.34 2.61 -9.46
CA ARG A 197 -21.47 3.43 -9.92
C ARG A 197 -21.06 4.83 -10.37
N GLU A 198 -19.84 5.24 -10.03
CA GLU A 198 -19.29 6.56 -10.30
C GLU A 198 -18.40 6.60 -11.56
N SER A 199 -18.12 5.45 -12.17
CA SER A 199 -17.09 5.32 -13.20
C SER A 199 -17.27 6.29 -14.39
N GLU A 200 -18.48 6.45 -14.91
CA GLU A 200 -18.72 7.29 -16.10
C GLU A 200 -18.43 8.76 -15.85
N TRP A 201 -18.87 9.32 -14.71
CA TRP A 201 -18.66 10.73 -14.42
C TRP A 201 -17.21 11.00 -14.00
N ARG A 202 -16.55 10.03 -13.35
CA ARG A 202 -15.12 10.12 -13.04
C ARG A 202 -14.27 10.15 -14.30
N ARG A 203 -14.57 9.36 -15.32
CA ARG A 203 -13.87 9.45 -16.63
C ARG A 203 -13.93 10.85 -17.25
N ILE A 204 -15.04 11.56 -17.07
CA ILE A 204 -15.18 12.95 -17.54
C ILE A 204 -14.32 13.88 -16.68
N ALA A 205 -14.40 13.76 -15.35
CA ALA A 205 -13.69 14.64 -14.43
C ALA A 205 -12.16 14.47 -14.48
N PHE A 206 -11.69 13.26 -14.76
CA PHE A 206 -10.27 12.91 -14.89
C PHE A 206 -9.74 13.09 -16.32
N SER A 207 -10.55 13.61 -17.24
CA SER A 207 -10.08 13.93 -18.59
C SER A 207 -8.86 14.86 -18.52
N GLY A 208 -7.74 14.41 -19.09
CA GLY A 208 -6.45 15.13 -19.05
C GLY A 208 -5.48 14.66 -17.96
N TYR A 209 -5.90 13.72 -17.10
CA TYR A 209 -5.05 13.10 -16.07
C TYR A 209 -4.47 11.74 -16.48
N THR A 210 -4.70 11.29 -17.73
CA THR A 210 -4.09 10.08 -18.27
C THR A 210 -2.58 10.26 -18.36
N VAL A 211 -1.82 9.34 -17.79
CA VAL A 211 -0.37 9.26 -17.98
C VAL A 211 -0.09 8.60 -19.33
N ASP A 212 0.16 9.45 -20.32
CA ASP A 212 0.58 9.08 -21.68
C ASP A 212 2.07 9.39 -21.92
N GLU A 213 2.57 9.07 -23.10
CA GLU A 213 3.97 9.29 -23.47
C GLU A 213 4.33 10.77 -23.47
N ARG A 214 3.36 11.66 -23.71
CA ARG A 214 3.57 13.12 -23.67
C ARG A 214 3.78 13.59 -22.24
N MET A 215 3.00 13.07 -21.30
CA MET A 215 3.15 13.34 -19.88
C MET A 215 4.48 12.79 -19.35
N MET A 216 4.85 11.56 -19.72
CA MET A 216 6.17 10.99 -19.42
C MET A 216 7.31 11.83 -20.01
N ALA A 217 7.17 12.34 -21.24
CA ALA A 217 8.18 13.19 -21.88
C ALA A 217 8.33 14.58 -21.23
N ALA A 218 7.35 15.03 -20.43
CA ALA A 218 7.46 16.26 -19.65
C ALA A 218 8.25 16.08 -18.34
N ALA A 219 8.43 14.85 -17.88
CA ALA A 219 9.22 14.52 -16.70
C ALA A 219 10.73 14.52 -16.98
N ASP A 220 11.54 14.15 -15.99
CA ASP A 220 12.96 13.93 -16.23
C ASP A 220 13.16 12.86 -17.32
N PRO A 221 14.15 12.98 -18.22
CA PRO A 221 14.41 11.96 -19.23
C PRO A 221 14.67 10.55 -18.67
N ASN A 222 15.11 10.45 -17.42
CA ASN A 222 15.30 9.19 -16.69
C ASN A 222 14.17 8.91 -15.70
N ALA A 223 13.04 9.60 -15.80
CA ALA A 223 11.90 9.37 -14.92
C ALA A 223 11.37 7.95 -15.06
N VAL A 224 10.79 7.43 -13.98
CA VAL A 224 10.15 6.12 -13.96
C VAL A 224 8.65 6.25 -13.77
N PHE A 225 7.90 5.30 -14.33
CA PHE A 225 6.47 5.18 -14.14
C PHE A 225 6.15 4.05 -13.15
N MET A 226 5.26 4.32 -12.19
CA MET A 226 4.83 3.36 -11.17
C MET A 226 3.31 3.39 -10.97
N HIS A 227 2.76 2.24 -10.60
CA HIS A 227 1.31 2.01 -10.48
C HIS A 227 1.06 0.77 -9.60
N CYS A 228 0.13 0.84 -8.66
CA CYS A 228 -0.08 -0.22 -7.66
C CYS A 228 -0.75 -1.50 -8.20
N LEU A 229 -1.49 -1.35 -9.30
CA LEU A 229 -2.31 -2.37 -9.97
C LEU A 229 -3.57 -2.73 -9.18
N PRO A 230 -4.64 -3.22 -9.86
CA PRO A 230 -4.79 -3.36 -11.31
C PRO A 230 -4.82 -2.01 -12.04
N ALA A 231 -4.56 -2.00 -13.35
CA ALA A 231 -4.59 -0.80 -14.18
C ALA A 231 -5.60 -0.96 -15.33
N HIS A 232 -6.32 0.10 -15.65
CA HIS A 232 -7.20 0.25 -16.80
C HIS A 232 -6.47 1.01 -17.91
N ARG A 233 -5.87 0.24 -18.81
CA ARG A 233 -5.23 0.76 -20.04
C ARG A 233 -6.23 1.60 -20.84
N GLY A 234 -5.81 2.82 -21.21
CA GLY A 234 -6.63 3.80 -21.91
C GLY A 234 -7.46 4.71 -21.00
N GLU A 235 -7.42 4.51 -19.68
CA GLU A 235 -7.99 5.42 -18.68
C GLU A 235 -6.87 6.17 -17.96
N GLU A 236 -6.42 5.74 -16.78
CA GLU A 236 -5.38 6.44 -16.02
C GLU A 236 -4.00 6.36 -16.67
N VAL A 237 -3.76 5.35 -17.52
CA VAL A 237 -2.47 5.12 -18.18
C VAL A 237 -2.65 4.49 -19.56
N THR A 238 -1.77 4.85 -20.49
CA THR A 238 -1.71 4.22 -21.83
C THR A 238 -0.97 2.88 -21.81
N ASN A 239 -1.11 2.07 -22.87
CA ASN A 239 -0.37 0.82 -23.00
C ASN A 239 1.14 1.09 -23.08
N GLU A 240 1.49 2.11 -23.85
CA GLU A 240 2.83 2.50 -24.23
C GLU A 240 3.64 2.94 -23.01
N VAL A 241 2.99 3.54 -22.01
CA VAL A 241 3.62 3.89 -20.73
C VAL A 241 3.74 2.68 -19.81
N ILE A 242 2.65 1.96 -19.52
CA ILE A 242 2.67 0.88 -18.52
C ILE A 242 3.51 -0.32 -18.95
N ASP A 243 3.54 -0.62 -20.26
CA ASP A 243 4.34 -1.70 -20.84
C ASP A 243 5.68 -1.18 -21.41
N GLY A 244 5.96 0.11 -21.27
CA GLY A 244 7.14 0.80 -21.79
C GLY A 244 8.40 0.64 -20.94
N ALA A 245 9.53 1.10 -21.48
CA ALA A 245 10.85 0.93 -20.85
C ALA A 245 11.05 1.70 -19.53
N GLN A 246 10.25 2.74 -19.27
CA GLN A 246 10.29 3.52 -18.03
C GLN A 246 9.39 2.94 -16.93
N SER A 247 8.58 1.93 -17.23
CA SER A 247 7.66 1.31 -16.27
C SER A 247 8.40 0.39 -15.31
N LEU A 248 8.13 0.57 -14.01
CA LEU A 248 8.58 -0.34 -12.95
C LEU A 248 7.44 -1.17 -12.36
N VAL A 249 6.24 -1.15 -12.96
CA VAL A 249 5.01 -1.69 -12.37
C VAL A 249 5.11 -3.18 -12.01
N ILE A 250 5.77 -4.00 -12.84
CA ILE A 250 5.94 -5.43 -12.56
C ILE A 250 6.96 -5.66 -11.44
N GLU A 251 8.10 -4.96 -11.47
CA GLU A 251 9.12 -5.07 -10.43
C GLU A 251 8.58 -4.57 -9.08
N GLN A 252 7.84 -3.47 -9.08
CA GLN A 252 7.11 -2.94 -7.94
C GLN A 252 6.16 -3.99 -7.34
N ALA A 253 5.37 -4.66 -8.20
CA ALA A 253 4.44 -5.69 -7.77
C ALA A 253 5.14 -6.91 -7.15
N GLU A 254 6.27 -7.34 -7.71
CA GLU A 254 7.11 -8.42 -7.16
C GLU A 254 7.73 -8.01 -5.82
N ASN A 255 8.27 -6.78 -5.74
CA ASN A 255 8.93 -6.27 -4.54
C ASN A 255 8.02 -6.17 -3.31
N ARG A 256 6.68 -6.16 -3.48
CA ARG A 256 5.75 -6.34 -2.36
C ARG A 256 6.03 -7.60 -1.57
N LEU A 257 6.30 -8.74 -2.23
CA LEU A 257 6.62 -9.99 -1.55
C LEU A 257 7.84 -9.83 -0.64
N HIS A 258 8.92 -9.24 -1.18
CA HIS A 258 10.18 -9.12 -0.47
C HIS A 258 10.10 -8.15 0.70
N LEU A 259 9.47 -6.99 0.49
CA LEU A 259 9.24 -6.04 1.56
C LEU A 259 8.33 -6.64 2.64
N GLN A 260 7.21 -7.26 2.28
CA GLN A 260 6.25 -7.79 3.25
C GLN A 260 6.90 -8.90 4.10
N LYS A 261 7.79 -9.71 3.55
CA LYS A 261 8.63 -10.63 4.35
C LYS A 261 9.46 -9.89 5.39
N ALA A 262 10.16 -8.84 4.98
CA ALA A 262 10.98 -8.04 5.90
C ALA A 262 10.12 -7.38 6.99
N LEU A 263 8.94 -6.86 6.63
CA LEU A 263 7.97 -6.28 7.56
C LEU A 263 7.49 -7.31 8.59
N MET A 264 7.09 -8.50 8.14
CA MET A 264 6.64 -9.58 9.03
C MET A 264 7.73 -10.00 10.00
N VAL A 265 8.97 -10.20 9.52
CA VAL A 265 10.11 -10.56 10.38
C VAL A 265 10.42 -9.46 11.39
N ALA A 266 10.43 -8.19 10.96
CA ALA A 266 10.70 -7.06 11.85
C ALA A 266 9.65 -6.98 12.98
N LEU A 267 8.37 -7.10 12.64
CA LEU A 267 7.28 -7.00 13.63
C LEU A 267 7.22 -8.22 14.56
N ALA A 268 7.41 -9.44 14.03
CA ALA A 268 7.43 -10.65 14.85
C ALA A 268 8.68 -10.75 15.75
N GLY A 269 9.83 -10.24 15.28
CA GLY A 269 11.06 -10.20 16.06
C GLY A 269 10.95 -9.36 17.34
N HIS A 270 10.08 -8.35 17.36
CA HIS A 270 9.82 -7.54 18.55
C HIS A 270 8.91 -8.22 19.58
N THR A 271 8.12 -9.23 19.21
CA THR A 271 7.18 -9.93 20.09
C THR A 271 7.66 -11.29 20.55
N TRP A 272 8.69 -11.86 19.91
CA TRP A 272 9.25 -13.16 20.28
C TRP A 272 10.18 -13.07 21.52
N GLN A 273 9.58 -12.87 22.70
CA GLN A 273 10.21 -13.24 23.97
C GLN A 273 9.72 -14.65 24.34
N GLY A 274 10.28 -15.67 23.68
CA GLY A 274 10.15 -17.08 24.05
C GLY A 274 8.85 -17.45 24.76
N ARG A 275 7.70 -17.36 24.08
CA ARG A 275 6.44 -17.92 24.59
C ARG A 275 6.69 -19.42 24.81
N ALA A 276 7.01 -19.79 26.04
CA ALA A 276 6.96 -21.15 26.52
C ALA A 276 5.49 -21.55 26.47
N ARG A 277 5.04 -22.03 25.31
CA ARG A 277 3.76 -22.70 25.16
C ARG A 277 3.90 -24.02 25.94
N THR A 278 3.46 -23.99 27.20
CA THR A 278 3.36 -25.16 28.09
C THR A 278 2.44 -26.21 27.50
#